data_AF-A0A6I7NY79-F1
#
_entry.id   AF-A0A6I7NY79-F1
#
_cell.length_a   1.000
_cell.length_b   1.000
_cell.length_c   1.000
_cell.angle_alpha   90.00
_cell.angle_beta   90.00
_cell.angle_gamma   90.00
#
_symmetry.space_group_name_H-M   'P 1'
#
loop_
_entity.id
_entity.type
_entity.pdbx_description
1 polymer ?
#
loop_
_entity_poly.entity_id
_entity_poly.type
_entity_poly.pdbx_seq_one_letter_code
_entity_poly.pdbx_strand_id
1 'polypeptide(L)'
;MSKQEILSWTSFITSLSVIVIYVIFVFGWPAFIPDYSGNIFKLFFNLFWIAVGIEIFVDAADKKFRVSKDELDLLIEARGMRNGYYFLSAAVILLLFQMFLSEIFTNSPEAFFWFSNTKHIFHFLFIVLLSSALIKRATQIYFYRAEF
;
A
#
# COMPACT_ATOMS: atom_id res chain seq x y z
N MET A 1 14.05 15.72 -9.83
CA MET A 1 12.81 14.97 -9.58
C MET A 1 11.65 15.85 -9.92
N SER A 2 10.72 15.38 -10.75
CA SER A 2 9.51 16.14 -11.09
C SER A 2 8.57 16.24 -9.88
N LYS A 3 7.62 17.18 -9.91
CA LYS A 3 6.59 17.28 -8.86
C LYS A 3 5.86 15.94 -8.68
N GLN A 4 5.45 15.30 -9.78
CA GLN A 4 4.72 14.04 -9.74
C GLN A 4 5.57 12.88 -9.19
N GLU A 5 6.87 12.89 -9.43
CA GLU A 5 7.78 11.91 -8.84
C GLU A 5 7.86 12.09 -7.32
N ILE A 6 8.03 13.33 -6.83
CA ILE A 6 8.06 13.63 -5.38
C ILE A 6 6.74 13.22 -4.71
N LEU A 7 5.61 13.53 -5.33
CA LEU A 7 4.29 13.11 -4.84
C LEU A 7 4.13 11.58 -4.84
N SER A 8 4.71 10.89 -5.82
CA SER A 8 4.70 9.42 -5.86
C SER A 8 5.51 8.81 -4.72
N TRP A 9 6.69 9.36 -4.43
CA TRP A 9 7.54 8.93 -3.30
C TRP A 9 6.90 9.19 -1.94
N THR A 10 6.38 10.39 -1.73
CA THR A 10 5.70 10.75 -0.47
C THR A 10 4.47 9.86 -0.26
N SER A 11 3.58 9.74 -1.24
CA SER A 11 2.43 8.81 -1.18
C SER A 11 2.84 7.35 -0.91
N PHE A 12 3.96 6.89 -1.48
CA PHE A 12 4.49 5.55 -1.22
C PHE A 12 4.90 5.39 0.25
N ILE A 13 5.68 6.33 0.79
CA ILE A 13 6.14 6.31 2.18
C ILE A 13 4.95 6.41 3.15
N THR A 14 3.98 7.26 2.86
CA THR A 14 2.77 7.41 3.67
C THR A 14 2.00 6.08 3.73
N SER A 15 1.75 5.46 2.57
CA SER A 15 1.05 4.17 2.50
C SER A 15 1.82 3.05 3.19
N LEU A 16 3.14 3.01 3.01
CA LEU A 16 4.01 2.00 3.63
C LEU A 16 3.99 2.14 5.15
N SER A 17 4.08 3.38 5.64
CA SER A 17 4.03 3.67 7.08
C SER A 17 2.70 3.24 7.68
N VAL A 18 1.59 3.52 7.00
CA VAL A 18 0.26 3.08 7.44
C VAL A 18 0.18 1.55 7.50
N ILE A 19 0.67 0.83 6.50
CA ILE A 19 0.69 -0.65 6.52
C ILE A 19 1.51 -1.17 7.69
N VAL A 20 2.74 -0.68 7.88
CA VAL A 20 3.61 -1.19 8.95
C VAL A 20 3.03 -0.92 10.32
N ILE A 21 2.54 0.31 10.55
CA ILE A 21 1.87 0.69 11.80
C ILE A 21 0.65 -0.20 12.04
N TYR A 22 -0.19 -0.39 11.01
CA TYR A 22 -1.37 -1.24 11.10
C TYR A 22 -1.02 -2.67 11.45
N VAL A 23 -0.02 -3.26 10.78
CA VAL A 23 0.39 -4.65 11.03
C VAL A 23 0.87 -4.82 12.48
N ILE A 24 1.72 -3.92 12.97
CA ILE A 24 2.20 -3.96 14.36
C ILE A 24 1.04 -3.81 15.35
N PHE A 25 0.09 -2.90 15.07
CA PHE A 25 -1.01 -2.63 15.97
C PHE A 25 -2.05 -3.77 16.02
N VAL A 26 -2.34 -4.40 14.88
CA VAL A 26 -3.40 -5.42 14.74
C VAL A 26 -2.87 -6.83 15.01
N PHE A 27 -1.70 -7.18 14.47
CA PHE A 27 -1.15 -8.53 14.56
C PHE A 27 -0.08 -8.66 15.65
N GLY A 28 0.35 -7.54 16.24
CA GLY A 28 1.41 -7.52 17.24
C GLY A 28 2.81 -7.67 16.64
N TRP A 29 3.81 -7.61 17.52
CA TRP A 29 5.19 -7.89 17.15
C TRP A 29 5.44 -9.41 17.18
N PRO A 30 6.13 -9.99 16.17
CA PRO A 30 6.38 -11.42 16.16
C PRO A 30 7.27 -11.85 17.33
N ALA A 31 6.81 -12.84 18.11
CA ALA A 31 7.50 -13.30 19.33
C ALA A 31 8.88 -13.96 19.07
N PHE A 32 9.17 -14.35 17.82
CA PHE A 32 10.44 -14.98 17.44
C PHE A 32 11.55 -13.97 17.08
N ILE A 33 11.27 -12.66 17.09
CA ILE A 33 12.24 -11.59 16.80
C ILE A 33 12.43 -10.76 18.08
N PRO A 34 13.65 -10.28 18.39
CA PRO A 34 13.82 -9.33 19.48
C PRO A 34 12.88 -8.13 19.34
N ASP A 35 12.38 -7.63 20.47
CA ASP A 35 11.36 -6.57 20.47
C ASP A 35 11.96 -5.22 20.07
N TYR A 36 11.72 -4.86 18.81
CA TYR A 36 12.02 -3.55 18.24
C TYR A 36 10.75 -2.79 17.86
N SER A 37 9.58 -3.26 18.29
CA SER A 37 8.28 -2.75 17.88
C SER A 37 8.15 -1.24 18.13
N GLY A 38 8.56 -0.76 19.30
CA GLY A 38 8.53 0.66 19.65
C GLY A 38 9.44 1.52 18.77
N ASN A 39 10.64 1.02 18.44
CA ASN A 39 11.59 1.74 17.57
C ASN A 39 11.07 1.82 16.14
N ILE A 40 10.53 0.73 15.61
CA ILE A 40 9.97 0.66 14.26
C ILE A 40 8.70 1.50 14.16
N PHE A 41 7.81 1.40 15.14
CA PHE A 41 6.63 2.25 15.21
C PHE A 41 7.02 3.73 15.17
N LYS A 42 7.96 4.15 16.02
CA LYS A 42 8.44 5.54 16.05
C LYS A 42 9.06 5.98 14.73
N LEU A 43 9.85 5.10 14.09
CA LEU A 43 10.45 5.37 12.78
C LEU A 43 9.37 5.63 11.72
N PHE A 44 8.43 4.72 11.55
CA PHE A 44 7.38 4.85 10.54
C PHE A 44 6.38 5.96 10.86
N PHE A 45 6.11 6.23 12.14
CA PHE A 45 5.31 7.37 12.54
C PHE A 45 5.97 8.71 12.16
N ASN A 46 7.28 8.83 12.36
CA ASN A 46 8.03 10.02 11.94
C ASN A 46 8.08 10.14 10.41
N LEU A 47 8.34 9.04 9.69
CA LEU A 47 8.34 9.02 8.23
C LEU A 47 6.99 9.41 7.64
N PHE A 48 5.89 8.95 8.24
CA PHE A 48 4.54 9.34 7.87
C PHE A 48 4.35 10.86 7.92
N TRP A 49 4.68 11.50 9.05
CA TRP A 49 4.50 12.94 9.20
C TRP A 49 5.42 13.76 8.32
N ILE A 50 6.66 13.30 8.10
CA ILE A 50 7.59 13.93 7.16
C ILE A 50 7.01 13.86 5.75
N ALA A 51 6.53 12.70 5.30
CA ALA A 51 5.96 12.52 3.97
C ALA A 51 4.72 13.40 3.76
N VAL A 52 3.80 13.44 4.74
CA VAL A 52 2.63 14.32 4.74
C VAL A 52 3.03 15.79 4.69
N GLY A 53 4.03 16.19 5.47
CA GLY A 53 4.53 17.57 5.46
C GLY A 53 5.10 17.99 4.11
N ILE A 54 5.84 17.09 3.44
CA ILE A 54 6.38 17.34 2.09
C ILE A 54 5.23 17.42 1.07
N GLU A 55 4.25 16.52 1.12
CA GLU A 55 3.10 16.51 0.21
C GLU A 55 2.31 17.83 0.30
N ILE A 56 1.99 18.28 1.52
CA ILE A 56 1.34 19.57 1.76
C ILE A 56 2.18 20.74 1.25
N PHE A 57 3.49 20.73 1.50
CA PHE A 57 4.39 21.79 1.06
C PHE A 57 4.46 21.88 -0.47
N VAL A 58 4.61 20.75 -1.15
CA VAL A 58 4.67 20.66 -2.61
C VAL A 58 3.37 21.17 -3.23
N ASP A 59 2.22 20.80 -2.69
CA ASP A 59 0.93 21.28 -3.18
C ASP A 59 0.67 22.76 -2.88
N ALA A 60 1.15 23.27 -1.75
CA ALA A 60 1.07 24.70 -1.43
C ALA A 60 1.95 25.55 -2.34
N ALA A 61 3.16 25.08 -2.67
CA ALA A 61 4.10 25.77 -3.54
C ALA A 61 3.61 25.87 -4.99
N ASP A 62 2.84 24.87 -5.44
CA ASP A 62 2.37 24.76 -6.83
C ASP A 62 1.22 25.70 -7.19
N LYS A 63 0.54 26.30 -6.20
CA LYS A 63 -0.50 27.31 -6.45
C LYS A 63 0.00 28.55 -7.23
N LYS A 64 1.32 28.71 -7.38
CA LYS A 64 1.95 29.85 -8.06
C LYS A 64 2.25 29.62 -9.55
N PHE A 65 2.30 28.37 -10.03
CA PHE A 65 2.58 28.03 -11.43
C PHE A 65 1.67 26.88 -11.88
N ARG A 66 0.68 27.17 -12.73
CA ARG A 66 -0.19 26.14 -13.34
C ARG A 66 0.60 25.32 -14.37
N VAL A 67 1.50 24.45 -13.92
CA VAL A 67 2.08 23.43 -14.80
C VAL A 67 1.04 22.29 -14.88
N SER A 68 0.41 22.17 -16.05
CA SER A 68 -0.46 21.05 -16.39
C SER A 68 0.29 19.74 -16.20
N LYS A 69 -0.40 18.65 -15.81
CA LYS A 69 0.17 17.31 -15.98
C LYS A 69 0.53 17.12 -17.45
N ASP A 70 1.72 16.62 -17.71
CA ASP A 70 2.18 16.31 -19.06
C ASP A 70 1.61 14.96 -19.51
N GLU A 71 1.61 14.70 -20.82
CA GLU A 71 1.13 13.42 -21.38
C GLU A 71 1.90 12.22 -20.79
N LEU A 72 3.20 12.41 -20.50
CA LEU A 72 4.04 11.41 -19.85
C LEU A 72 3.52 11.06 -18.45
N ASP A 73 3.18 12.07 -17.64
CA ASP A 73 2.64 11.87 -16.29
C ASP A 73 1.35 11.07 -16.32
N LEU A 74 0.49 11.33 -17.32
CA LEU A 74 -0.76 10.60 -17.52
C LEU A 74 -0.51 9.13 -17.90
N LEU A 75 0.46 8.87 -18.78
CA LEU A 75 0.83 7.50 -19.17
C LEU A 75 1.42 6.72 -17.98
N ILE A 76 2.31 7.33 -17.22
CA ILE A 76 2.90 6.72 -16.01
C ILE A 76 1.81 6.44 -14.97
N GLU A 77 0.87 7.39 -14.79
CA GLU A 77 -0.25 7.20 -13.88
C GLU A 77 -1.15 6.04 -14.31
N ALA A 78 -1.48 5.95 -15.60
CA ALA A 78 -2.27 4.85 -16.15
C ALA A 78 -1.59 3.49 -15.97
N ARG A 79 -0.27 3.39 -16.20
CA ARG A 79 0.51 2.15 -15.95
C ARG A 79 0.47 1.75 -14.48
N GLY A 80 0.65 2.70 -13.58
CA GLY A 80 0.56 2.45 -12.13
C GLY A 80 -0.84 1.98 -11.72
N MET A 81 -1.89 2.65 -12.20
CA MET A 81 -3.28 2.27 -11.95
C MET A 81 -3.58 0.86 -12.45
N ARG A 82 -3.14 0.52 -13.66
CA ARG A 82 -3.31 -0.82 -14.24
C ARG A 82 -2.70 -1.91 -13.36
N ASN A 83 -1.45 -1.74 -12.93
CA ASN A 83 -0.77 -2.73 -12.09
C ASN A 83 -1.42 -2.86 -10.71
N GLY A 84 -1.75 -1.73 -10.07
CA GLY A 84 -2.45 -1.73 -8.78
C GLY A 84 -3.82 -2.41 -8.87
N TYR A 85 -4.58 -2.14 -9.93
CA TYR A 85 -5.88 -2.74 -10.19
C TYR A 85 -5.80 -4.25 -10.44
N TYR A 86 -4.84 -4.71 -11.24
CA TYR A 86 -4.65 -6.14 -11.49
C TYR A 86 -4.25 -6.89 -10.23
N PHE A 87 -3.34 -6.33 -9.42
CA PHE A 87 -3.02 -6.92 -8.13
C PHE A 87 -4.25 -7.00 -7.21
N LEU A 88 -5.00 -5.90 -7.08
CA LEU A 88 -6.20 -5.85 -6.24
C LEU A 88 -7.23 -6.90 -6.69
N SER A 89 -7.51 -6.95 -7.99
CA SER A 89 -8.46 -7.87 -8.58
C SER A 89 -8.03 -9.32 -8.36
N ALA A 90 -6.77 -9.64 -8.61
CA ALA A 90 -6.23 -10.99 -8.39
C ALA A 90 -6.33 -11.40 -6.91
N ALA A 91 -5.98 -10.51 -5.98
CA ALA A 91 -6.06 -10.78 -4.54
C ALA A 91 -7.52 -10.99 -4.07
N VAL A 92 -8.46 -10.21 -4.58
CA VAL A 92 -9.90 -10.39 -4.29
C VAL A 92 -10.42 -11.70 -4.87
N ILE A 93 -10.04 -12.06 -6.10
CA ILE A 93 -10.42 -13.34 -6.71
C ILE A 93 -9.86 -14.52 -5.90
N LEU A 94 -8.61 -14.44 -5.47
CA LEU A 94 -7.99 -15.46 -4.61
C LEU A 94 -8.70 -15.60 -3.27
N LEU A 95 -9.10 -14.49 -2.65
CA LEU A 95 -9.89 -14.50 -1.42
C LEU A 95 -11.23 -15.20 -1.63
N LEU A 96 -11.98 -14.83 -2.68
CA LEU A 96 -13.27 -15.45 -2.99
C LEU A 96 -13.12 -16.95 -3.27
N PHE A 97 -12.07 -17.34 -3.99
CA PHE A 97 -11.77 -18.75 -4.24
C PHE A 97 -11.45 -19.50 -2.95
N GLN A 98 -10.66 -18.90 -2.04
CA GLN A 98 -10.34 -19.51 -0.75
C GLN A 98 -11.58 -19.63 0.15
N MET A 99 -12.48 -18.63 0.14
CA MET A 99 -13.76 -18.69 0.85
C MET A 99 -14.64 -19.83 0.30
N PHE A 100 -14.74 -19.95 -1.03
CA PHE A 100 -15.48 -21.04 -1.68
C PHE A 100 -14.93 -22.42 -1.31
N LEU A 101 -13.61 -22.59 -1.29
CA LEU A 101 -12.99 -23.83 -0.85
C LEU A 101 -13.27 -24.12 0.63
N SER A 102 -13.28 -23.11 1.49
CA SER A 102 -13.52 -23.31 2.93
C SER A 102 -14.90 -23.91 3.22
N GLU A 103 -15.91 -23.56 2.42
CA GLU A 103 -17.27 -24.11 2.52
C GLU A 103 -17.32 -25.58 2.06
N ILE A 104 -16.62 -25.92 0.97
CA ILE A 104 -16.55 -27.30 0.44
C ILE A 104 -15.85 -28.24 1.41
N PHE A 105 -14.81 -27.74 2.08
CA PHE A 105 -13.89 -28.53 2.89
C PHE A 105 -14.14 -28.37 4.40
N THR A 106 -15.41 -28.32 4.81
CA THR A 106 -15.89 -27.96 6.16
C THR A 106 -15.34 -28.81 7.30
N ASN A 107 -14.84 -30.03 7.02
CA ASN A 107 -14.25 -30.94 8.01
C ASN A 107 -12.70 -30.88 8.07
N SER A 108 -12.09 -29.93 7.38
CA SER A 108 -10.63 -29.79 7.36
C SER A 108 -10.17 -29.00 8.58
N PRO A 109 -8.93 -29.21 9.06
CA PRO A 109 -8.38 -28.41 10.15
C PRO A 109 -8.46 -26.91 9.80
N GLU A 110 -8.95 -26.08 10.75
CA GLU A 110 -9.06 -24.62 10.59
C GLU A 110 -7.75 -23.95 10.12
N ALA A 111 -6.61 -24.59 10.41
CA ALA A 111 -5.29 -24.17 9.95
C ALA A 111 -5.16 -24.04 8.42
N PHE A 112 -5.97 -24.77 7.63
CA PHE A 112 -5.96 -24.67 6.17
C PHE A 112 -6.77 -23.49 5.62
N PHE A 113 -7.74 -22.97 6.37
CA PHE A 113 -8.68 -21.95 5.89
C PHE A 113 -8.70 -20.70 6.79
N TRP A 114 -7.63 -19.91 6.72
CA TRP A 114 -7.47 -18.66 7.48
C TRP A 114 -8.59 -17.62 7.30
N PHE A 115 -9.27 -17.57 6.15
CA PHE A 115 -10.35 -16.61 5.90
C PHE A 115 -11.77 -17.14 6.16
N SER A 116 -11.93 -18.16 7.00
CA SER A 116 -13.26 -18.56 7.51
C SER A 116 -13.87 -17.53 8.47
N ASN A 117 -13.03 -16.70 9.11
CA ASN A 117 -13.47 -15.65 10.03
C ASN A 117 -13.57 -14.28 9.33
N THR A 118 -14.72 -13.62 9.47
CA THR A 118 -14.97 -12.26 8.94
C THR A 118 -13.92 -11.24 9.36
N LYS A 119 -13.36 -11.35 10.58
CA LYS A 119 -12.28 -10.46 11.04
C LYS A 119 -11.03 -10.60 10.17
N HIS A 120 -10.62 -11.83 9.85
CA HIS A 120 -9.44 -12.07 9.02
C HIS A 120 -9.66 -11.59 7.58
N ILE A 121 -10.88 -11.77 7.04
CA ILE A 121 -11.27 -11.21 5.73
C ILE A 121 -11.09 -9.69 5.72
N PHE A 122 -11.60 -8.99 6.74
CA PHE A 122 -11.48 -7.54 6.82
C PHE A 122 -10.02 -7.07 6.83
N HIS A 123 -9.20 -7.65 7.71
CA HIS A 123 -7.79 -7.29 7.80
C HIS A 123 -7.02 -7.59 6.51
N PHE A 124 -7.33 -8.71 5.85
CA PHE A 124 -6.76 -9.06 4.55
C PHE A 124 -7.13 -8.04 3.47
N LEU A 125 -8.41 -7.69 3.33
CA LEU A 125 -8.88 -6.69 2.38
C LEU A 125 -8.24 -5.32 2.63
N PHE A 126 -8.10 -4.92 3.89
CA PHE A 126 -7.43 -3.68 4.26
C PHE A 126 -5.96 -3.66 3.82
N ILE A 127 -5.21 -4.74 4.11
CA ILE A 127 -3.81 -4.88 3.70
C ILE A 127 -3.69 -4.92 2.17
N VAL A 128 -4.56 -5.66 1.49
CA VAL A 128 -4.58 -5.78 0.03
C VAL A 128 -4.85 -4.43 -0.64
N LEU A 129 -5.79 -3.64 -0.10
CA LEU A 129 -6.08 -2.30 -0.61
C LEU A 129 -4.85 -1.38 -0.52
N LEU A 130 -4.19 -1.33 0.65
CA LEU A 130 -3.00 -0.51 0.84
C LEU A 130 -1.80 -1.03 0.02
N SER A 131 -1.68 -2.35 -0.12
CA SER A 131 -0.63 -2.97 -0.95
C SER A 131 -0.83 -2.66 -2.43
N SER A 132 -2.08 -2.63 -2.91
CA SER A 132 -2.40 -2.16 -4.27
C SER A 132 -1.97 -0.71 -4.48
N ALA A 133 -2.22 0.16 -3.49
CA ALA A 133 -1.75 1.55 -3.53
C ALA A 133 -0.20 1.63 -3.57
N LEU A 134 0.51 0.81 -2.79
CA LEU A 134 1.96 0.70 -2.87
C LEU A 134 2.45 0.25 -4.24
N ILE A 135 1.84 -0.77 -4.84
CA ILE A 135 2.21 -1.26 -6.18
C ILE A 135 1.99 -0.19 -7.23
N LYS A 136 0.87 0.55 -7.15
CA LYS A 136 0.64 1.72 -8.02
C LYS A 136 1.78 2.72 -7.90
N ARG A 137 2.14 3.14 -6.68
CA ARG A 137 3.17 4.16 -6.46
C ARG A 137 4.57 3.66 -6.81
N ALA A 138 4.92 2.42 -6.48
CA ALA A 138 6.18 1.78 -6.86
C ALA A 138 6.34 1.71 -8.38
N THR A 139 5.27 1.35 -9.09
CA THR A 139 5.25 1.35 -10.56
C THR A 139 5.50 2.76 -11.11
N GLN A 140 4.80 3.77 -10.56
CA GLN A 140 5.00 5.16 -10.97
C GLN A 140 6.44 5.62 -10.75
N ILE A 141 6.99 5.39 -9.57
CA ILE A 141 8.38 5.71 -9.21
C ILE A 141 9.37 5.04 -10.17
N TYR A 142 9.17 3.75 -10.47
CA TYR A 142 10.04 3.02 -11.39
C TYR A 142 10.07 3.68 -12.77
N PHE A 143 8.90 4.01 -13.34
CA PHE A 143 8.85 4.64 -14.66
C PHE A 143 9.39 6.09 -14.65
N TYR A 144 9.10 6.87 -13.61
CA TYR A 144 9.73 8.20 -13.46
C TYR A 144 11.26 8.13 -13.40
N ARG A 145 11.85 7.04 -12.87
CA ARG A 145 13.31 6.88 -12.84
C ARG A 145 13.91 6.20 -14.07
N ALA A 146 13.10 5.51 -14.86
CA ALA A 146 13.57 4.85 -16.07
C ALA A 146 13.52 5.79 -17.28
N GLU A 147 12.60 6.76 -17.27
CA GLU A 147 12.39 7.72 -18.38
C GLU A 147 13.13 9.06 -18.17
N PHE A 148 13.78 9.27 -17.01
CA PHE A 148 14.67 10.40 -16.69
C PHE A 148 16.09 9.92 -16.36
#